data_AF-A0A7G3AKU8-F1
#
_entry.id   AF-A0A7G3AKU8-F1
#
_cell.length_a   1.000
_cell.length_b   1.000
_cell.length_c   1.000
_cell.angle_alpha   90.00
_cell.angle_beta   90.00
_cell.angle_gamma   90.00
#
_symmetry.space_group_name_H-M   'P 1'
#
loop_
_entity.id
_entity.type
_entity.pdbx_description
1 polymer ?
#
loop_
_entity_poly.entity_id
_entity_poly.type
_entity_poly.pdbx_seq_one_letter_code
_entity_poly.pdbx_strand_id
1 'polypeptide(L)'
;FHSRKNKVMENDEIPDVMTASYSEIMNSNPEGDLGHAAPRVRPNRFPYNLEGTVSMEGDMTHFIAEDLEHKIKLSSPISKSRDDSRDSTPSTSGFQRPGSFLMPQDIDSNVLNDVEMEAQYLAASVDNLTENLCNLLHSISSITADNVEVYKNSVSKLTDCMDANIKNMYTIMAKTEEISNAIKPTKQLMNRIREIKRLVDMLENTL
;
A
#
# COMPACT_ATOMS: atom_id res chain seq x y z
N PHE A 1 -51.79 -16.20 -38.88
CA PHE A 1 -50.59 -16.69 -39.61
C PHE A 1 -49.91 -15.49 -40.26
N HIS A 2 -48.66 -15.22 -39.86
CA HIS A 2 -47.58 -14.48 -40.54
C HIS A 2 -47.80 -13.03 -41.05
N SER A 3 -46.85 -12.07 -41.07
CA SER A 3 -45.60 -11.71 -40.37
C SER A 3 -44.88 -10.68 -41.28
N ARG A 4 -44.43 -9.54 -40.70
CA ARG A 4 -43.37 -8.61 -41.19
C ARG A 4 -43.65 -7.83 -42.50
N LYS A 5 -43.26 -6.56 -42.64
CA LYS A 5 -41.90 -6.00 -42.44
C LYS A 5 -41.93 -4.54 -41.98
N ASN A 6 -41.24 -4.27 -40.86
CA ASN A 6 -40.75 -2.96 -40.47
C ASN A 6 -39.58 -2.55 -41.38
N LYS A 7 -39.60 -1.32 -41.86
CA LYS A 7 -38.47 -0.67 -42.56
C LYS A 7 -37.58 -0.04 -41.50
N VAL A 8 -36.41 -0.64 -41.27
CA VAL A 8 -35.34 -0.12 -40.42
C VAL A 8 -34.68 1.03 -41.18
N MET A 9 -34.60 2.22 -40.58
CA MET A 9 -33.73 3.29 -41.06
C MET A 9 -32.37 3.13 -40.37
N GLU A 10 -31.38 3.03 -41.23
CA GLU A 10 -29.92 3.13 -41.09
C GLU A 10 -29.45 3.90 -39.84
N ASN A 11 -28.66 3.24 -39.00
CA ASN A 11 -27.93 3.85 -37.89
C ASN A 11 -26.64 4.46 -38.43
N ASP A 12 -26.51 5.78 -38.35
CA ASP A 12 -25.22 6.45 -38.47
C ASP A 12 -24.33 6.02 -37.29
N GLU A 13 -23.13 5.57 -37.61
CA GLU A 13 -22.10 5.10 -36.68
C GLU A 13 -21.77 6.14 -35.60
N ILE A 14 -22.09 5.81 -34.35
CA ILE A 14 -21.56 6.50 -33.18
C ILE A 14 -20.13 5.96 -32.98
N PRO A 15 -19.09 6.80 -32.92
CA PRO A 15 -17.72 6.31 -32.75
C PRO A 15 -17.56 5.61 -31.39
N ASP A 16 -17.17 4.34 -31.47
CA ASP A 16 -17.21 3.30 -30.42
C ASP A 16 -16.10 3.45 -29.36
N VAL A 17 -15.84 4.68 -28.87
CA VAL A 17 -14.66 4.98 -28.01
C VAL A 17 -15.05 5.35 -26.56
N MET A 18 -16.33 5.34 -26.18
CA MET A 18 -16.76 5.79 -24.84
C MET A 18 -17.73 4.85 -24.11
N THR A 19 -17.63 3.54 -24.33
CA THR A 19 -18.49 2.52 -23.69
C THR A 19 -17.73 1.51 -22.82
N ALA A 20 -16.47 1.76 -22.47
CA ALA A 20 -15.77 0.91 -21.51
C ALA A 20 -16.50 0.92 -20.16
N SER A 21 -17.02 -0.24 -19.77
CA SER A 21 -17.63 -0.45 -18.45
C SER A 21 -16.53 -0.37 -17.38
N TYR A 22 -16.81 0.20 -16.20
CA TYR A 22 -15.83 0.37 -15.10
C TYR A 22 -15.06 -0.92 -14.73
N SER A 23 -15.63 -2.09 -15.04
CA SER A 23 -15.02 -3.40 -14.87
C SER A 23 -13.89 -3.75 -15.86
N GLU A 24 -13.83 -3.13 -17.03
CA GLU A 24 -12.83 -3.45 -18.07
C GLU A 24 -11.48 -2.77 -17.82
N ILE A 25 -11.46 -1.64 -17.12
CA ILE A 25 -10.25 -0.84 -16.87
C ILE A 25 -9.42 -1.39 -15.69
N MET A 26 -10.05 -2.08 -14.73
CA MET A 26 -9.34 -2.65 -13.57
C MET A 26 -8.57 -3.94 -13.89
N ASN A 27 -8.86 -4.58 -15.03
CA ASN A 27 -8.29 -5.89 -15.40
C ASN A 27 -7.16 -5.82 -16.43
N SER A 28 -6.67 -4.63 -16.81
CA SER A 28 -5.46 -4.54 -17.63
C SER A 28 -4.21 -4.78 -16.77
N ASN A 29 -3.89 -6.06 -16.55
CA ASN A 29 -2.60 -6.50 -16.03
C ASN A 29 -1.54 -6.26 -17.11
N PRO A 30 -0.47 -5.49 -16.87
CA PRO A 30 0.58 -5.29 -17.86
C PRO A 30 1.58 -6.46 -17.77
N GLU A 31 1.19 -7.64 -18.27
CA GLU A 31 2.15 -8.76 -18.40
C GLU A 31 2.84 -8.73 -19.76
N GLY A 32 3.97 -8.04 -19.77
CA GLY A 32 5.07 -8.33 -20.69
C GLY A 32 6.04 -9.30 -20.03
N ASP A 33 6.00 -10.56 -20.48
CA ASP A 33 7.11 -11.51 -20.61
C ASP A 33 8.25 -11.47 -19.56
N LEU A 34 8.11 -12.28 -18.50
CA LEU A 34 9.26 -12.86 -17.80
C LEU A 34 9.03 -14.35 -17.59
N GLY A 35 9.75 -15.14 -18.37
CA GLY A 35 9.70 -16.59 -18.36
C GLY A 35 9.87 -17.21 -16.98
N HIS A 36 9.14 -18.31 -16.78
CA HIS A 36 9.23 -19.19 -15.62
C HIS A 36 10.67 -19.71 -15.44
N ALA A 37 11.42 -19.11 -14.50
CA ALA A 37 12.62 -19.73 -13.98
C ALA A 37 12.24 -20.68 -12.84
N ALA A 38 12.42 -21.97 -13.07
CA ALA A 38 12.31 -23.02 -12.07
C ALA A 38 13.10 -22.68 -10.79
N PRO A 39 12.63 -23.09 -9.59
CA PRO A 39 13.34 -22.82 -8.35
C PRO A 39 14.69 -23.52 -8.38
N ARG A 40 15.77 -22.73 -8.42
CA ARG A 40 17.14 -23.22 -8.25
C ARG A 40 17.32 -23.68 -6.80
N VAL A 41 17.12 -24.97 -6.57
CA VAL A 41 17.54 -25.63 -5.31
C VAL A 41 19.06 -25.59 -5.27
N ARG A 42 19.62 -24.69 -4.46
CA ARG A 42 21.05 -24.75 -4.09
C ARG A 42 21.20 -25.75 -2.93
N PRO A 43 22.24 -26.61 -2.95
CA PRO A 43 22.42 -27.60 -1.90
C PRO A 43 22.74 -26.94 -0.55
N ASN A 44 22.07 -27.43 0.50
CA ASN A 44 22.23 -27.05 1.90
C ASN A 44 23.70 -26.94 2.30
N ARG A 45 24.10 -25.79 2.85
CA ARG A 45 25.48 -25.52 3.30
C ARG A 45 25.69 -25.67 4.82
N PHE A 46 24.80 -26.41 5.50
CA PHE A 46 24.92 -26.66 6.94
C PHE A 46 25.44 -28.09 7.19
N PRO A 47 26.56 -28.28 7.92
CA PRO A 47 27.20 -29.58 8.14
C PRO A 47 26.49 -30.47 9.18
N TYR A 48 25.21 -30.25 9.44
CA TYR A 48 24.42 -31.02 10.39
C TYR A 48 23.11 -31.42 9.69
N ASN A 49 22.73 -32.69 9.78
CA ASN A 49 21.42 -33.19 9.37
C ASN A 49 20.35 -32.58 10.28
N LEU A 50 20.04 -31.29 10.05
CA LEU A 50 19.04 -30.57 10.80
C LEU A 50 17.69 -30.88 10.16
N GLU A 51 17.00 -31.85 10.76
CA GLU A 51 15.64 -32.22 10.36
C GLU A 51 14.68 -31.07 10.70
N GLY A 52 14.24 -30.36 9.67
CA GLY A 52 13.42 -29.16 9.74
C GLY A 52 13.34 -28.44 8.38
N THR A 53 12.41 -27.49 8.27
CA THR A 53 12.15 -26.73 7.05
C THR A 53 12.86 -25.39 7.12
N VAL A 54 13.65 -25.07 6.10
CA VAL A 54 14.33 -23.78 5.95
C VAL A 54 13.60 -22.95 4.89
N SER A 55 13.21 -21.74 5.25
CA SER A 55 12.69 -20.73 4.31
C SER A 55 13.60 -19.51 4.31
N MET A 56 13.87 -18.95 3.13
CA MET A 56 14.67 -17.73 3.00
C MET A 56 13.82 -16.66 2.34
N GLU A 57 13.69 -15.51 3.01
CA GLU A 57 13.00 -14.34 2.49
C GLU A 57 13.97 -13.14 2.56
N GLY A 58 14.45 -12.71 1.39
CA GLY A 58 15.53 -11.72 1.29
C GLY A 58 16.83 -12.21 1.95
N ASP A 59 17.40 -11.40 2.83
CA ASP A 59 18.56 -11.75 3.66
C ASP A 59 18.20 -12.52 4.94
N MET A 60 16.90 -12.73 5.22
CA MET A 60 16.44 -13.38 6.44
C MET A 60 16.23 -14.88 6.24
N THR A 61 16.83 -15.70 7.12
CA THR A 61 16.68 -17.16 7.12
C THR A 61 15.78 -17.60 8.26
N HIS A 62 14.68 -18.25 7.92
CA HIS A 62 13.74 -18.87 8.86
C HIS A 62 14.02 -20.37 8.94
N PHE A 63 14.12 -20.90 10.15
CA PHE A 63 14.24 -22.33 10.39
C PHE A 63 13.12 -22.79 11.32
N ILE A 64 12.34 -23.77 10.87
CA ILE A 64 11.28 -24.41 11.65
C ILE A 64 11.70 -25.86 11.91
N ALA A 65 11.95 -26.18 13.17
CA ALA A 65 12.17 -27.56 13.60
C ALA A 65 10.85 -28.34 13.56
N GLU A 66 10.89 -29.62 13.16
CA GLU A 66 9.71 -30.49 13.08
C GLU A 66 9.06 -30.73 14.46
N ASP A 67 9.87 -30.96 15.50
CA ASP A 67 9.42 -31.07 16.89
C ASP A 67 10.30 -30.20 17.79
N LEU A 68 9.87 -28.94 17.92
CA LEU A 68 10.57 -27.94 18.72
C LEU A 68 10.51 -28.27 20.22
N GLU A 69 9.41 -28.84 20.70
CA GLU A 69 9.21 -29.16 22.11
C GLU A 69 10.18 -30.24 22.59
N HIS A 70 10.32 -31.32 21.82
CA HIS A 70 11.26 -32.40 22.14
C HIS A 70 12.73 -31.93 22.11
N LYS A 71 13.12 -31.11 21.13
CA LYS A 71 14.48 -30.54 21.05
C LYS A 71 14.78 -29.63 22.25
N ILE A 72 13.82 -28.85 22.73
CA ILE A 72 13.98 -28.01 23.94
C ILE A 72 14.17 -28.89 25.19
N LYS A 73 13.39 -29.97 25.35
CA LYS A 73 13.54 -30.90 26.48
C LYS A 73 14.94 -31.53 26.54
N LEU A 74 15.51 -31.91 25.39
CA LEU A 74 16.87 -32.43 25.30
C LEU A 74 17.95 -31.37 25.56
N SER A 75 17.65 -30.10 25.30
CA SER A 75 18.59 -28.98 25.52
C SER A 75 18.69 -28.54 26.99
N SER A 76 17.82 -29.04 27.86
CA SER A 76 17.84 -28.71 29.30
C SER A 76 18.82 -29.61 30.06
N PRO A 77 19.61 -29.08 31.02
CA PRO A 77 20.50 -29.91 31.83
C PRO A 77 19.68 -30.91 32.65
N ILE A 78 19.90 -32.21 32.43
CA ILE A 78 19.20 -33.26 33.18
C ILE A 78 19.72 -33.28 34.62
N SER A 79 19.03 -32.57 35.53
CA SER A 79 19.24 -32.78 36.95
C SER A 79 18.70 -34.16 37.29
N LYS A 80 19.58 -35.16 37.37
CA LYS A 80 19.24 -36.49 37.90
C LYS A 80 18.56 -36.30 39.25
N SER A 81 17.26 -36.62 39.32
CA SER A 81 16.53 -36.74 40.58
C SER A 81 17.18 -37.85 41.39
N ARG A 82 17.94 -37.47 42.43
CA ARG A 82 18.31 -38.39 43.50
C ARG A 82 17.18 -38.36 44.51
N ASP A 83 16.42 -39.44 44.48
CA ASP A 83 15.64 -39.91 45.62
C ASP A 83 16.59 -40.21 46.81
N ASP A 84 15.99 -40.28 48.00
CA ASP A 84 16.55 -40.61 49.31
C ASP A 84 17.00 -39.49 50.28
N SER A 85 16.06 -39.16 51.16
CA SER A 85 16.12 -39.41 52.60
C SER A 85 17.00 -38.53 53.53
N ARG A 86 16.25 -37.71 54.30
CA ARG A 86 16.33 -37.43 55.76
C ARG A 86 17.49 -36.60 56.33
N ASP A 87 17.06 -35.64 57.15
CA ASP A 87 17.74 -35.05 58.32
C ASP A 87 19.17 -34.53 58.16
N SER A 88 19.33 -33.21 58.30
CA SER A 88 19.90 -32.60 59.50
C SER A 88 20.28 -31.15 59.25
N THR A 89 19.69 -30.25 60.03
CA THR A 89 20.21 -28.91 60.32
C THR A 89 21.64 -28.99 60.87
N PRO A 90 22.61 -28.17 60.42
CA PRO A 90 23.85 -28.01 61.16
C PRO A 90 23.82 -26.70 61.96
N SER A 91 23.84 -26.88 63.27
CA SER A 91 24.17 -25.88 64.27
C SER A 91 25.61 -25.37 64.13
N THR A 92 25.82 -24.19 64.72
CA THR A 92 27.04 -23.40 64.79
C THR A 92 28.31 -24.12 65.25
N SER A 93 29.45 -23.57 64.79
CA SER A 93 30.83 -23.62 65.32
C SER A 93 31.78 -24.74 64.86
N GLY A 94 32.88 -24.31 64.21
CA GLY A 94 34.21 -24.89 64.46
C GLY A 94 34.93 -25.64 63.33
N PHE A 95 35.36 -24.93 62.28
CA PHE A 95 36.61 -25.12 61.51
C PHE A 95 36.99 -26.48 60.86
N GLN A 96 37.31 -26.35 59.56
CA GLN A 96 38.07 -27.25 58.66
C GLN A 96 37.27 -28.31 57.87
N ARG A 97 36.75 -27.90 56.70
CA ARG A 97 36.51 -28.79 55.55
C ARG A 97 37.61 -28.62 54.50
N PRO A 98 38.33 -29.68 54.08
CA PRO A 98 39.11 -29.67 52.85
C PRO A 98 38.13 -29.87 51.69
N GLY A 99 37.93 -28.81 50.90
CA GLY A 99 36.89 -28.76 49.87
C GLY A 99 36.08 -27.48 49.97
N SER A 100 36.78 -26.35 50.09
CA SER A 100 36.21 -25.05 49.74
C SER A 100 35.79 -25.15 48.28
N PHE A 101 34.51 -25.40 48.03
CA PHE A 101 33.90 -25.13 46.76
C PHE A 101 33.94 -23.61 46.62
N LEU A 102 35.07 -23.14 46.08
CA LEU A 102 35.34 -21.83 45.48
C LEU A 102 34.16 -20.87 45.62
N MET A 103 34.11 -20.14 46.74
CA MET A 103 33.41 -18.86 46.74
C MET A 103 34.08 -18.00 45.66
N PRO A 104 33.32 -17.36 44.76
CA PRO A 104 33.91 -16.53 43.71
C PRO A 104 34.86 -15.51 44.35
N GLN A 105 36.05 -15.35 43.75
CA GLN A 105 37.03 -14.36 44.19
C GLN A 105 36.39 -12.98 44.35
N ASP A 106 36.83 -12.24 45.37
CA ASP A 106 36.37 -10.88 45.70
C ASP A 106 36.32 -10.02 44.43
N ILE A 107 35.10 -9.75 43.93
CA ILE A 107 34.88 -8.89 42.77
C ILE A 107 35.26 -7.48 43.17
N ASP A 108 36.20 -6.87 42.45
CA ASP A 108 36.64 -5.49 42.69
C ASP A 108 35.46 -4.53 42.59
N SER A 109 35.16 -3.85 43.71
CA SER A 109 34.01 -2.96 43.82
C SER A 109 34.10 -1.75 42.88
N ASN A 110 35.31 -1.35 42.46
CA ASN A 110 35.50 -0.25 41.51
C ASN A 110 34.99 -0.64 40.12
N VAL A 111 35.29 -1.87 39.66
CA VAL A 111 34.83 -2.39 38.38
C VAL A 111 33.30 -2.51 38.36
N LEU A 112 32.69 -2.95 39.47
CA LEU A 112 31.23 -3.03 39.57
C LEU A 112 30.58 -1.64 39.53
N ASN A 113 31.19 -0.64 40.16
CA ASN A 113 30.72 0.75 40.13
C ASN A 113 30.84 1.37 38.73
N ASP A 114 31.92 1.09 38.00
CA ASP A 114 32.09 1.55 36.62
C ASP A 114 31.04 0.92 35.69
N VAL A 115 30.75 -0.38 35.86
CA VAL A 115 29.69 -1.09 35.13
C VAL A 115 28.32 -0.51 35.44
N GLU A 116 28.03 -0.23 36.71
CA GLU A 116 26.77 0.39 37.12
C GLU A 116 26.62 1.80 36.51
N MET A 117 27.68 2.61 36.54
CA MET A 117 27.68 3.95 35.94
C MET A 117 27.48 3.90 34.42
N GLU A 118 28.15 2.99 33.72
CA GLU A 118 27.98 2.81 32.27
C GLU A 118 26.58 2.26 31.94
N ALA A 119 26.04 1.36 32.76
CA ALA A 119 24.68 0.85 32.61
C ALA A 119 23.63 1.95 32.80
N GLN A 120 23.81 2.83 33.79
CA GLN A 120 22.95 3.99 34.00
C GLN A 120 23.03 4.99 32.84
N TYR A 121 24.23 5.24 32.31
CA TYR A 121 24.41 6.09 31.14
C TYR A 121 23.72 5.52 29.90
N LEU A 122 23.90 4.22 29.65
CA LEU A 122 23.26 3.53 28.52
C LEU A 122 21.73 3.57 28.66
N ALA A 123 21.19 3.32 29.86
CA ALA A 123 19.76 3.41 30.13
C ALA A 123 19.23 4.81 29.79
N ALA A 124 19.87 5.87 30.29
CA ALA A 124 19.49 7.24 29.99
C ALA A 124 19.58 7.58 28.49
N SER A 125 20.59 7.06 27.78
CA SER A 125 20.73 7.25 26.33
C SER A 125 19.61 6.56 25.55
N VAL A 126 19.19 5.36 25.97
CA VAL A 126 18.07 4.63 25.36
C VAL A 126 16.74 5.33 25.64
N ASP A 127 16.54 5.85 26.86
CA ASP A 127 15.35 6.63 27.21
C ASP A 127 15.23 7.87 26.32
N ASN A 128 16.32 8.63 26.17
CA ASN A 128 16.35 9.80 25.30
C ASN A 128 16.12 9.43 23.82
N LEU A 129 16.72 8.35 23.32
CA LEU A 129 16.46 7.89 21.95
C LEU A 129 14.99 7.53 21.75
N THR A 130 14.40 6.81 22.71
CA THR A 130 13.00 6.36 22.65
C THR A 130 12.04 7.54 22.66
N GLU A 131 12.28 8.53 23.51
CA GLU A 131 11.50 9.78 23.55
C GLU A 131 11.61 10.53 22.21
N ASN A 132 12.82 10.67 21.66
CA ASN A 132 13.03 11.32 20.37
C ASN A 132 12.30 10.60 19.22
N LEU A 133 12.37 9.26 19.19
CA LEU A 133 11.64 8.46 18.20
C LEU A 133 10.13 8.62 18.33
N CYS A 134 9.60 8.66 19.56
CA CYS A 134 8.19 8.89 19.81
C CYS A 134 7.74 10.26 19.24
N ASN A 135 8.51 11.31 19.51
CA ASN A 135 8.23 12.65 19.01
C ASN A 135 8.28 12.74 17.47
N LEU A 136 9.29 12.11 16.86
CA LEU A 136 9.42 12.02 15.39
C LEU A 136 8.25 11.25 14.76
N LEU A 137 7.85 10.11 15.33
CA LEU A 137 6.72 9.33 14.84
C LEU A 137 5.40 10.10 14.95
N HIS A 138 5.19 10.84 16.04
CA HIS A 138 4.03 11.72 16.16
C HIS A 138 4.04 12.82 15.10
N SER A 139 5.19 13.44 14.84
CA SER A 139 5.33 14.44 13.78
C SER A 139 5.03 13.86 12.39
N ILE A 140 5.59 12.70 12.04
CA ILE A 140 5.33 12.01 10.77
C ILE A 140 3.86 11.61 10.65
N SER A 141 3.25 11.11 11.73
CA SER A 141 1.83 10.74 11.76
C SER A 141 0.93 11.95 11.52
N SER A 142 1.26 13.11 12.11
CA SER A 142 0.54 14.37 11.87
C SER A 142 0.63 14.80 10.40
N ILE A 143 1.84 14.80 9.83
CA ILE A 143 2.05 15.16 8.42
C ILE A 143 1.28 14.20 7.49
N THR A 144 1.25 12.91 7.82
CA THR A 144 0.51 11.92 7.05
C THR A 144 -1.00 12.18 7.12
N ALA A 145 -1.53 12.51 8.29
CA ALA A 145 -2.93 12.89 8.45
C ALA A 145 -3.27 14.15 7.63
N ASP A 146 -2.41 15.18 7.68
CA ASP A 146 -2.56 16.41 6.90
C ASP A 146 -2.54 16.14 5.40
N ASN A 147 -1.64 15.26 4.92
CA ASN A 147 -1.57 14.86 3.52
C ASN A 147 -2.88 14.21 3.05
N VAL A 148 -3.44 13.29 3.84
CA VAL A 148 -4.73 12.63 3.53
C VAL A 148 -5.85 13.67 3.46
N GLU A 149 -5.87 14.63 4.38
CA GLU A 149 -6.86 15.72 4.39
C GLU A 149 -6.75 16.61 3.15
N VAL A 150 -5.52 16.96 2.72
CA VAL A 150 -5.29 17.70 1.48
C VAL A 150 -5.79 16.92 0.27
N TYR A 151 -5.51 15.63 0.17
CA TYR A 151 -6.01 14.80 -0.93
C TYR A 151 -7.53 14.76 -0.97
N LYS A 152 -8.18 14.52 0.18
CA LYS A 152 -9.64 14.54 0.27
C LYS A 152 -10.22 15.86 -0.22
N ASN A 153 -9.64 16.98 0.22
CA ASN A 153 -10.12 18.31 -0.15
C ASN A 153 -9.90 18.63 -1.63
N SER A 154 -8.77 18.22 -2.20
CA SER A 154 -8.49 18.38 -3.63
C SER A 154 -9.46 17.56 -4.48
N VAL A 155 -9.74 16.32 -4.11
CA VAL A 155 -10.71 15.47 -4.81
C VAL A 155 -12.11 16.07 -4.73
N SER A 156 -12.55 16.53 -3.55
CA SER A 156 -13.86 17.20 -3.40
C SER A 156 -13.98 18.41 -4.31
N LYS A 157 -12.97 19.30 -4.33
CA LYS A 157 -12.96 20.49 -5.20
C LYS A 157 -12.98 20.12 -6.68
N LEU A 158 -12.25 19.07 -7.07
CA LEU A 158 -12.26 18.58 -8.46
C LEU A 158 -13.66 18.10 -8.86
N THR A 159 -14.33 17.35 -7.99
CA THR A 159 -15.71 16.90 -8.21
C THR A 159 -16.66 18.10 -8.38
N ASP A 160 -16.58 19.10 -7.51
CA ASP A 160 -17.41 20.31 -7.61
C ASP A 160 -17.15 21.08 -8.93
N CYS A 161 -15.89 21.21 -9.33
CA CYS A 161 -15.52 21.83 -10.61
C CYS A 161 -16.03 21.03 -11.81
N MET A 162 -15.97 19.70 -11.75
CA MET A 162 -16.46 18.83 -12.81
C MET A 162 -17.98 18.92 -12.95
N ASP A 163 -18.72 18.95 -11.83
CA ASP A 163 -20.16 19.18 -11.82
C ASP A 163 -20.54 20.55 -12.41
N ALA A 164 -19.78 21.59 -12.08
CA ALA A 164 -19.95 22.90 -12.68
C ALA A 164 -19.68 22.86 -14.20
N ASN A 165 -18.65 22.14 -14.65
CA ASN A 165 -18.33 21.98 -16.06
C ASN A 165 -19.46 21.27 -16.83
N ILE A 166 -20.02 20.20 -16.26
CA ILE A 166 -21.18 19.50 -16.86
C ILE A 166 -22.36 20.46 -17.04
N LYS A 167 -22.69 21.26 -16.01
CA LYS A 167 -23.74 22.29 -16.10
C LYS A 167 -23.43 23.33 -17.17
N ASN A 168 -22.18 23.75 -17.29
CA ASN A 168 -21.74 24.70 -18.30
C ASN A 168 -21.88 24.12 -19.72
N MET A 169 -21.56 22.85 -19.93
CA MET A 169 -21.78 22.18 -21.22
C MET A 169 -23.26 22.20 -21.63
N TYR A 170 -24.17 21.86 -20.71
CA TYR A 170 -25.61 21.94 -20.98
C TYR A 170 -26.07 23.38 -21.28
N THR A 171 -25.50 24.35 -20.57
CA THR A 171 -25.78 25.78 -20.81
C THR A 171 -25.34 26.21 -22.20
N ILE A 172 -24.12 25.83 -22.62
CA ILE A 172 -23.59 26.13 -23.96
C ILE A 172 -24.43 25.44 -25.04
N MET A 173 -24.88 24.22 -24.81
CA MET A 173 -25.74 23.49 -25.73
C MET A 173 -27.07 24.23 -25.95
N ALA A 174 -27.73 24.66 -24.87
CA ALA A 174 -28.95 25.44 -24.95
C ALA A 174 -28.74 26.78 -25.69
N LYS A 175 -27.63 27.48 -25.40
CA LYS A 175 -27.28 28.73 -26.08
C LYS A 175 -27.00 28.52 -27.57
N THR A 176 -26.39 27.40 -27.94
CA THR A 176 -26.15 27.04 -29.34
C THR A 176 -27.45 26.81 -30.09
N GLU A 177 -28.42 26.13 -29.45
CA GLU A 177 -29.76 25.95 -30.02
C GLU A 177 -30.51 27.29 -30.18
N GLU A 178 -30.44 28.15 -29.17
CA GLU A 178 -31.03 29.51 -29.21
C GLU A 178 -30.46 30.31 -30.39
N ILE A 179 -29.14 30.33 -30.57
CA ILE A 179 -28.45 30.99 -31.69
C ILE A 179 -28.87 30.37 -33.03
N SER A 180 -28.93 29.04 -33.12
CA SER A 180 -29.35 28.33 -34.33
C SER A 180 -30.78 28.68 -34.73
N ASN A 181 -31.67 28.90 -33.77
CA ASN A 181 -33.02 29.37 -34.04
C ASN A 181 -33.04 30.85 -34.47
N ALA A 182 -32.24 31.71 -33.81
CA ALA A 182 -32.13 33.13 -34.14
C ALA A 182 -31.55 33.39 -35.55
N ILE A 183 -30.74 32.47 -36.11
CA ILE A 183 -30.14 32.65 -37.44
C ILE A 183 -31.09 32.33 -38.61
N LYS A 184 -32.23 31.66 -38.36
CA LYS A 184 -33.18 31.22 -39.40
C LYS A 184 -33.73 32.39 -40.25
N PRO A 185 -34.18 33.53 -39.68
CA PRO A 185 -34.66 34.67 -40.46
C PRO A 185 -33.58 35.29 -41.33
N THR A 186 -32.32 35.33 -40.87
CA THR A 186 -31.18 35.83 -41.65
C THR A 186 -30.97 35.01 -42.93
N LYS A 187 -31.13 33.68 -42.85
CA LYS A 187 -31.08 32.82 -44.06
C LYS A 187 -32.22 33.13 -45.04
N GLN A 188 -33.42 33.43 -44.53
CA GLN A 188 -34.55 33.83 -45.38
C GLN A 188 -34.29 35.17 -46.07
N LEU A 189 -33.72 36.14 -45.34
CA LEU A 189 -33.33 37.44 -45.89
C LEU A 189 -32.28 37.30 -47.02
N MET A 190 -31.27 36.45 -46.83
CA MET A 190 -30.29 36.14 -47.87
C MET A 190 -30.97 35.61 -49.16
N ASN A 191 -31.95 34.73 -49.04
CA ASN A 191 -32.68 34.21 -50.20
C ASN A 191 -33.47 35.32 -50.91
N ARG A 192 -34.10 36.23 -50.15
CA ARG A 192 -34.80 37.40 -50.71
C ARG A 192 -33.85 38.31 -51.48
N ILE A 193 -32.68 38.60 -50.93
CA ILE A 193 -31.64 39.42 -51.59
C ILE A 193 -31.18 38.74 -52.88
N ARG A 194 -30.95 37.42 -52.87
CA ARG A 194 -30.55 36.67 -54.06
C ARG A 194 -31.59 36.72 -55.17
N GLU A 195 -32.87 36.62 -54.81
CA GLU A 195 -33.96 36.73 -55.77
C GLU A 195 -34.08 38.15 -56.35
N ILE A 196 -33.95 39.18 -55.51
CA ILE A 196 -33.91 40.58 -55.99
C ILE A 196 -32.77 40.76 -56.99
N LYS A 197 -31.58 40.26 -56.68
CA LYS A 197 -30.43 40.31 -57.62
C LYS A 197 -30.78 39.64 -58.95
N ARG A 198 -31.34 38.42 -58.93
CA ARG A 198 -31.75 37.69 -60.14
C ARG A 198 -32.75 38.49 -60.99
N LEU A 199 -33.71 39.15 -60.34
CA LEU A 199 -34.70 39.99 -61.02
C LEU A 199 -34.05 41.23 -61.67
N VAL A 200 -33.10 41.86 -60.97
CA VAL A 200 -32.31 42.97 -61.51
C VAL A 200 -31.49 42.53 -62.72
N ASP A 201 -30.76 41.41 -62.60
CA ASP A 201 -29.93 40.88 -63.70
C ASP A 201 -30.77 40.58 -64.96
N MET A 202 -31.99 40.05 -64.82
CA MET A 202 -32.89 39.82 -65.97
C MET A 202 -33.33 41.13 -66.63
N LEU A 203 -33.63 42.15 -65.82
CA LEU A 203 -34.10 43.44 -66.30
C LEU A 203 -33.00 44.16 -67.09
N GLU A 204 -31.77 44.12 -66.59
CA GLU A 204 -30.58 44.66 -67.27
C GLU A 204 -30.32 43.97 -68.62
N ASN A 205 -30.60 42.66 -68.75
CA ASN A 205 -30.40 41.92 -70.00
C ASN A 205 -31.50 42.14 -71.06
N THR A 206 -32.66 42.69 -70.67
CA THR A 206 -33.75 43.07 -71.58
C THR A 206 -33.72 44.53 -72.06
N LEU A 207 -32.86 45.35 -71.47
CA LEU A 207 -32.59 46.74 -71.86
C LEU A 207 -31.35 46.82 -72.76
#